data_AF-A0A6C0DV84-F1
#
_entry.id   AF-A0A6C0DV84-F1
#
_cell.length_a   1.000
_cell.length_b   1.000
_cell.length_c   1.000
_cell.angle_alpha   90.00
_cell.angle_beta   90.00
_cell.angle_gamma   90.00
#
_symmetry.space_group_name_H-M   'P 1'
#
loop_
_entity.id
_entity.type
_entity.pdbx_description
1 polymer ?
#
loop_
_entity_poly.entity_id
_entity_poly.type
_entity_poly.pdbx_seq_one_letter_code
_entity_poly.pdbx_strand_id
1 'polypeptide(L)'
;MEEALKGLQGKPLTKKKFFDFLADINIEDLYGKKNNVIEPAAISEIITKPVTIEKKVEEIKCAACKKTFTTEGSLKRHHVRNPVCVNWISLPEKTESVQLTKGIHLIINDVLEKAISVNSELQCKFCKTKFTNTGNHHKHFNTSTVCNQLAFQEFKKLFSNL
;
A
#
# COMPACT_ATOMS: atom_id res chain seq x y z
N MET A 1 1.88 -46.84 3.14
CA MET A 1 1.82 -45.61 3.96
C MET A 1 3.20 -44.99 3.85
N GLU A 2 3.26 -43.70 3.51
CA GLU A 2 4.44 -42.94 3.01
C GLU A 2 4.74 -43.13 1.51
N GLU A 3 4.43 -42.08 0.74
CA GLU A 3 5.29 -41.46 -0.29
C GLU A 3 4.44 -40.66 -1.30
N ALA A 4 4.10 -39.42 -0.97
CA ALA A 4 3.65 -38.42 -1.96
C ALA A 4 3.75 -36.99 -1.40
N LEU A 5 4.93 -36.60 -0.91
CA LEU A 5 5.24 -35.21 -0.59
C LEU A 5 6.60 -34.86 -1.20
N LYS A 6 6.59 -34.46 -2.48
CA LYS A 6 7.66 -33.73 -3.16
C LYS A 6 7.15 -33.30 -4.54
N GLY A 7 7.01 -31.99 -4.77
CA GLY A 7 6.85 -31.52 -6.15
C GLY A 7 6.16 -30.18 -6.40
N LEU A 8 6.37 -29.13 -5.60
CA LEU A 8 6.07 -27.76 -6.04
C LEU A 8 7.18 -26.80 -5.61
N GLN A 9 8.35 -26.97 -6.23
CA GLN A 9 9.35 -25.91 -6.31
C GLN A 9 9.02 -25.04 -7.53
N GLY A 10 8.58 -23.80 -7.28
CA GLY A 10 8.33 -22.80 -8.31
C GLY A 10 9.62 -22.48 -9.06
N LYS A 11 9.69 -22.85 -10.33
CA LYS A 11 10.78 -22.43 -11.22
C LYS A 11 10.61 -20.95 -11.56
N PRO A 12 11.69 -20.14 -11.55
CA PRO A 12 11.61 -18.73 -11.94
C PRO A 12 11.22 -18.61 -13.41
N LEU A 13 10.21 -17.77 -13.69
CA LEU A 13 9.72 -17.50 -15.04
C LEU A 13 10.77 -16.69 -15.80
N THR A 14 11.36 -17.27 -16.85
CA THR A 14 12.35 -16.58 -17.68
C THR A 14 11.64 -15.57 -18.60
N LYS A 15 12.30 -14.44 -18.91
CA LYS A 15 11.75 -13.38 -19.78
C LYS A 15 11.17 -13.92 -21.08
N LYS A 16 11.77 -14.97 -21.64
CA LYS A 16 11.29 -15.64 -22.87
C LYS A 16 9.88 -16.22 -22.70
N LYS A 17 9.59 -16.89 -21.59
CA LYS A 17 8.23 -17.43 -21.30
C LYS A 17 7.19 -16.35 -21.03
N PHE A 18 7.62 -15.17 -20.61
CA PHE A 18 6.74 -14.01 -20.47
C PHE A 18 6.39 -13.40 -21.83
N PHE A 19 7.35 -13.34 -22.77
CA PHE A 19 7.08 -12.87 -24.14
C PHE A 19 6.27 -13.88 -24.96
N ASP A 20 6.50 -15.19 -24.78
CA ASP A 20 5.69 -16.23 -25.43
C ASP A 20 4.22 -16.17 -24.96
N PHE A 21 3.96 -15.82 -23.69
CA PHE A 21 2.59 -15.59 -23.18
C PHE A 21 1.92 -14.34 -23.78
N LEU A 22 2.68 -13.31 -24.13
CA LEU A 22 2.16 -12.08 -24.74
C LEU A 22 1.90 -12.24 -26.25
N ALA A 23 2.53 -13.23 -26.90
CA ALA A 23 2.34 -13.52 -28.32
C ALA A 23 1.01 -14.24 -28.63
N ASP A 24 0.34 -14.83 -27.63
CA ASP A 24 -0.98 -15.45 -27.78
C ASP A 24 -2.14 -14.45 -27.64
N ILE A 25 -1.85 -13.16 -27.38
CA ILE A 25 -2.85 -12.10 -27.37
C ILE A 25 -2.94 -11.52 -28.79
N ASN A 26 -3.88 -12.03 -29.58
CA ASN A 26 -4.17 -11.54 -30.93
C ASN A 26 -4.85 -10.15 -30.85
N ILE A 27 -4.12 -9.08 -31.21
CA ILE A 27 -4.57 -7.67 -31.19
C ILE A 27 -5.37 -7.36 -32.47
N GLU A 28 -6.29 -8.24 -32.86
CA GLU A 28 -7.28 -7.97 -33.92
C GLU A 28 -8.73 -7.95 -33.41
N ASP A 29 -8.97 -8.34 -32.15
CA ASP A 29 -10.30 -8.30 -31.53
C ASP A 29 -10.69 -6.93 -30.95
N LEU A 30 -9.84 -5.90 -31.09
CA LEU A 30 -10.14 -4.55 -30.62
C LEU A 30 -10.73 -3.59 -31.66
N TYR A 31 -10.82 -3.98 -32.95
CA TYR A 31 -11.48 -3.14 -33.96
C TYR A 31 -12.22 -3.97 -35.02
N GLY A 32 -13.41 -4.46 -34.65
CA GLY A 32 -14.36 -5.08 -35.56
C GLY A 32 -15.28 -4.08 -36.26
N LYS A 33 -14.94 -3.77 -37.52
CA LYS A 33 -15.81 -3.57 -38.71
C LYS A 33 -16.91 -2.50 -38.72
N LYS A 34 -16.84 -1.65 -39.77
CA LYS A 34 -17.83 -1.62 -40.87
C LYS A 34 -17.26 -0.91 -42.11
N ASN A 35 -17.14 -1.64 -43.21
CA ASN A 35 -17.07 -1.09 -44.56
C ASN A 35 -18.49 -1.09 -45.15
N ASN A 36 -18.92 0.01 -45.78
CA ASN A 36 -19.61 -0.06 -47.06
C ASN A 36 -19.61 1.31 -47.76
N VAL A 37 -19.28 1.24 -49.05
CA VAL A 37 -19.11 2.30 -50.04
C VAL A 37 -20.45 2.93 -50.42
N ILE A 38 -20.55 4.27 -50.47
CA ILE A 38 -21.28 5.06 -51.49
C ILE A 38 -20.65 6.48 -51.57
N GLU A 39 -20.16 6.88 -52.74
CA GLU A 39 -20.09 8.29 -53.21
C GLU A 39 -21.13 8.44 -54.34
N PRO A 40 -21.56 9.66 -54.78
CA PRO A 40 -21.34 11.01 -54.25
C PRO A 40 -22.66 11.84 -54.18
N ALA A 41 -22.67 12.99 -53.48
CA ALA A 41 -23.29 14.26 -53.93
C ALA A 41 -23.50 15.30 -52.81
N ALA A 42 -23.21 16.54 -53.17
CA ALA A 42 -23.82 17.80 -52.70
C ALA A 42 -23.62 18.25 -51.24
N ILE A 43 -22.73 19.23 -51.13
CA ILE A 43 -22.57 20.20 -50.04
C ILE A 43 -23.90 20.87 -49.70
N SER A 44 -24.30 20.85 -48.42
CA SER A 44 -24.72 22.05 -47.68
C SER A 44 -25.08 21.75 -46.23
N GLU A 45 -24.55 22.61 -45.36
CA GLU A 45 -25.19 23.11 -44.13
C GLU A 45 -25.10 22.35 -42.79
N ILE A 46 -24.74 23.18 -41.80
CA ILE A 46 -24.84 23.04 -40.34
C ILE A 46 -23.71 22.25 -39.67
N ILE A 47 -22.61 22.97 -39.38
CA ILE A 47 -21.67 22.61 -38.31
C ILE A 47 -22.41 22.78 -36.97
N THR A 48 -23.06 21.72 -36.49
CA THR A 48 -23.36 21.55 -35.07
C THR A 48 -22.26 20.68 -34.43
N LYS A 49 -21.63 21.27 -33.42
CA LYS A 49 -20.47 20.77 -32.66
C LYS A 49 -20.62 19.30 -32.22
N PRO A 50 -19.57 18.46 -32.32
CA PRO A 50 -19.48 17.28 -31.47
C PRO A 50 -19.17 17.75 -30.04
N VAL A 51 -20.20 17.83 -29.20
CA VAL A 51 -19.99 17.86 -27.75
C VAL A 51 -19.51 16.46 -27.37
N THR A 52 -18.20 16.31 -27.21
CA THR A 52 -17.62 15.18 -26.50
C THR A 52 -18.13 15.22 -25.07
N ILE A 53 -19.17 14.43 -24.79
CA ILE A 53 -19.58 14.15 -23.42
C ILE A 53 -18.49 13.25 -22.85
N GLU A 54 -17.45 13.85 -22.28
CA GLU A 54 -16.54 13.17 -21.37
C GLU A 54 -17.37 12.72 -20.16
N LYS A 55 -17.98 11.53 -20.25
CA LYS A 55 -18.56 10.87 -19.08
C LYS A 55 -17.42 10.58 -18.13
N LYS A 56 -17.26 11.45 -17.13
CA LYS A 56 -16.39 11.23 -15.97
C LYS A 56 -16.87 9.95 -15.28
N VAL A 57 -16.24 8.83 -15.59
CA VAL A 57 -16.50 7.56 -14.89
C VAL A 57 -16.05 7.77 -13.46
N GLU A 58 -17.00 7.77 -12.51
CA GLU A 58 -16.66 7.84 -11.10
C GLU A 58 -15.82 6.62 -10.73
N GLU A 59 -14.60 6.87 -10.26
CA GLU A 59 -13.65 5.82 -9.91
C GLU A 59 -14.15 5.06 -8.67
N ILE A 60 -14.42 3.76 -8.81
CA ILE A 60 -14.81 2.91 -7.69
C ILE A 60 -13.55 2.54 -6.89
N LYS A 61 -13.45 2.97 -5.63
CA LYS A 61 -12.26 2.75 -4.79
C LYS A 61 -12.58 1.96 -3.53
N CYS A 62 -11.68 1.08 -3.12
CA CYS A 62 -11.77 0.46 -1.79
C CYS A 62 -11.47 1.50 -0.71
N ALA A 63 -12.37 1.67 0.26
CA ALA A 63 -12.20 2.66 1.32
C ALA A 63 -11.02 2.36 2.26
N ALA A 64 -10.61 1.08 2.39
CA ALA A 64 -9.46 0.66 3.19
C ALA A 64 -8.13 0.90 2.48
N CYS A 65 -7.87 0.23 1.36
CA CYS A 65 -6.56 0.25 0.68
C CYS A 65 -6.44 1.31 -0.42
N LYS A 66 -7.52 2.07 -0.71
CA LYS A 66 -7.60 3.11 -1.75
C LYS A 66 -7.33 2.63 -3.19
N LYS A 67 -7.28 1.31 -3.43
CA LYS A 67 -7.15 0.73 -4.77
C LYS A 67 -8.39 1.05 -5.61
N THR A 68 -8.17 1.45 -6.86
CA THR A 68 -9.22 1.74 -7.85
C THR A 68 -9.64 0.48 -8.62
N PHE A 69 -10.91 0.42 -8.96
CA PHE A 69 -11.56 -0.65 -9.71
C PHE A 69 -12.42 -0.06 -10.83
N THR A 70 -12.51 -0.77 -11.94
CA THR A 70 -13.32 -0.37 -13.09
C THR A 70 -14.80 -0.74 -12.93
N THR A 71 -15.12 -1.70 -12.06
CA THR A 71 -16.48 -2.19 -11.83
C THR A 71 -16.74 -2.59 -10.39
N GLU A 72 -17.99 -2.49 -9.96
CA GLU A 72 -18.45 -2.90 -8.62
C GLU A 72 -18.24 -4.41 -8.38
N GLY A 73 -18.42 -5.24 -9.40
CA GLY A 73 -18.13 -6.68 -9.31
C GLY A 73 -16.65 -6.97 -8.98
N SER A 74 -15.73 -6.14 -9.49
CA SER A 74 -14.31 -6.26 -9.19
C SER A 74 -13.98 -5.83 -7.76
N LEU A 75 -14.66 -4.80 -7.24
CA LEU A 75 -14.55 -4.39 -5.83
C LEU A 75 -15.08 -5.48 -4.89
N LYS A 76 -16.25 -6.06 -5.18
CA LYS A 76 -16.81 -7.18 -4.40
C LYS A 76 -15.86 -8.37 -4.34
N ARG A 77 -15.30 -8.77 -5.49
CA ARG A 77 -14.29 -9.85 -5.53
C ARG A 77 -13.02 -9.48 -4.77
N HIS A 78 -12.61 -8.22 -4.79
CA HIS A 78 -11.50 -7.75 -3.97
C HIS A 78 -11.80 -7.92 -2.47
N HIS A 79 -12.99 -7.55 -1.99
CA HIS A 79 -13.41 -7.73 -0.60
C HIS A 79 -13.46 -9.21 -0.18
N VAL A 80 -13.94 -10.11 -1.05
CA VAL A 80 -13.91 -11.57 -0.78
C VAL A 80 -12.49 -12.10 -0.63
N ARG A 81 -11.57 -11.66 -1.52
CA ARG A 81 -10.17 -12.09 -1.48
C ARG A 81 -9.34 -11.39 -0.39
N ASN A 82 -9.78 -10.22 0.07
CA ASN A 82 -9.05 -9.38 1.03
C ASN A 82 -9.97 -8.99 2.19
N PRO A 83 -10.34 -9.94 3.06
CA PRO A 83 -11.25 -9.69 4.18
C PRO A 83 -10.73 -8.60 5.13
N VAL A 84 -9.41 -8.41 5.21
CA VAL A 84 -8.79 -7.32 5.99
C VAL A 84 -9.32 -5.94 5.59
N CYS A 85 -9.60 -5.71 4.31
CA CYS A 85 -10.18 -4.44 3.86
C CYS A 85 -11.60 -4.24 4.40
N VAL A 86 -12.41 -5.31 4.43
CA VAL A 86 -13.77 -5.26 4.99
C VAL A 86 -13.70 -5.02 6.49
N ASN A 87 -12.87 -5.79 7.20
CA ASN A 87 -12.68 -5.64 8.64
C ASN A 87 -12.26 -4.21 9.01
N TRP A 88 -11.32 -3.62 8.26
CA TRP A 88 -10.91 -2.23 8.44
C TRP A 88 -12.07 -1.24 8.23
N ILE A 89 -12.88 -1.44 7.18
CA ILE A 89 -14.04 -0.59 6.87
C ILE A 89 -15.12 -0.70 7.96
N SER A 90 -15.22 -1.82 8.66
CA SER A 90 -16.19 -2.09 9.71
C SER A 90 -15.81 -1.53 11.09
N LEU A 91 -14.59 -1.00 11.28
CA LEU A 91 -14.18 -0.43 12.57
C LEU A 91 -15.03 0.81 12.92
N PRO A 92 -15.50 0.93 14.19
CA PRO A 92 -16.42 1.99 14.62
C PRO A 92 -15.74 3.37 14.68
N GLU A 93 -14.48 3.41 15.11
CA GLU A 93 -13.66 4.62 15.12
C GLU A 93 -12.75 4.61 13.90
N LYS A 94 -13.25 5.16 12.80
CA LYS A 94 -12.38 5.67 11.74
C LYS A 94 -11.86 7.02 12.22
N THR A 95 -10.99 7.03 13.23
CA THR A 95 -10.11 8.19 13.47
C THR A 95 -9.55 8.54 12.10
N GLU A 96 -9.64 9.81 11.66
CA GLU A 96 -9.10 10.27 10.38
C GLU A 96 -7.76 9.58 10.16
N SER A 97 -7.77 8.54 9.33
CA SER A 97 -6.73 7.53 9.45
C SER A 97 -5.47 8.18 8.92
N VAL A 98 -4.58 8.57 9.83
CA VAL A 98 -3.27 9.09 9.47
C VAL A 98 -2.68 8.07 8.53
N GLN A 99 -2.55 8.43 7.25
CA GLN A 99 -1.91 7.55 6.30
C GLN A 99 -0.45 7.44 6.75
N LEU A 100 -0.12 6.31 7.36
CA LEU A 100 1.24 6.06 7.83
C LEU A 100 2.14 6.06 6.60
N THR A 101 3.07 7.01 6.54
CA THR A 101 4.05 7.13 5.46
C THR A 101 5.14 6.05 5.54
N LYS A 102 5.27 5.41 6.70
CA LYS A 102 6.21 4.32 6.99
C LYS A 102 5.53 3.26 7.85
N GLY A 103 6.10 2.05 7.86
CA GLY A 103 5.58 0.94 8.68
C GLY A 103 5.55 1.28 10.17
N ILE A 104 4.55 0.78 10.89
CA ILE A 104 4.32 1.11 12.32
C ILE A 104 5.57 0.92 13.19
N HIS A 105 6.35 -0.14 12.96
CA HIS A 105 7.57 -0.42 13.74
C HIS A 105 8.64 0.67 13.59
N LEU A 106 8.74 1.33 12.43
CA LEU A 106 9.67 2.45 12.22
C LEU A 106 9.20 3.71 12.96
N ILE A 107 7.89 3.93 13.02
CA ILE A 107 7.32 5.04 13.81
C ILE A 107 7.66 4.84 15.29
N ILE A 108 7.44 3.64 15.81
CA ILE A 108 7.75 3.33 17.21
C ILE A 108 9.25 3.45 17.50
N ASN A 109 10.11 2.96 16.61
CA ASN A 109 11.57 3.07 16.79
C ASN A 109 12.01 4.53 16.86
N ASP A 110 11.54 5.40 15.95
CA ASP A 110 11.89 6.82 15.97
C ASP A 110 11.44 7.52 17.25
N VAL A 111 10.23 7.18 17.74
CA VAL A 111 9.72 7.72 19.01
C VAL A 111 10.56 7.23 20.17
N LEU A 112 10.91 5.94 20.18
CA LEU A 112 11.73 5.32 21.21
C LEU A 112 13.12 5.96 21.25
N GLU A 113 13.79 6.10 20.10
CA GLU A 113 15.10 6.76 19.99
C GLU A 113 15.06 8.18 20.54
N LYS A 114 14.02 8.97 20.21
CA LYS A 114 13.83 10.32 20.75
C LYS A 114 13.55 10.33 22.26
N ALA A 115 12.91 9.30 22.78
CA ALA A 115 12.60 9.18 24.20
C ALA A 115 13.86 8.86 25.02
N ILE A 116 14.78 8.04 24.49
CA ILE A 116 15.90 7.47 25.25
C ILE A 116 17.26 8.12 24.96
N SER A 117 17.45 8.68 23.77
CA SER A 117 18.73 9.21 23.30
C SER A 117 18.74 10.74 23.27
N VAL A 118 19.94 11.32 23.39
CA VAL A 118 20.18 12.74 23.09
C VAL A 118 20.71 12.83 21.67
N ASN A 119 20.03 13.57 20.77
CA ASN A 119 20.49 13.84 19.39
C ASN A 119 20.94 12.59 18.61
N SER A 120 20.28 11.45 18.82
CA SER A 120 20.64 10.16 18.20
C SER A 120 22.04 9.64 18.55
N GLU A 121 22.67 10.17 19.60
CA GLU A 121 23.89 9.58 20.17
C GLU A 121 23.55 8.35 21.01
N LEU A 122 24.51 7.43 21.11
CA LEU A 122 24.43 6.28 22.03
C LEU A 122 24.67 6.72 23.47
N GLN A 123 23.83 7.62 23.96
CA GLN A 123 23.88 8.17 25.30
C GLN A 123 22.48 8.21 25.91
N CYS A 124 22.34 7.67 27.12
CA CYS A 124 21.07 7.74 27.84
C CYS A 124 20.73 9.21 28.17
N LYS A 125 19.53 9.64 27.77
CA LYS A 125 19.01 10.99 27.99
C LYS A 125 18.97 11.39 29.47
N PHE A 126 18.85 10.43 30.38
CA PHE A 126 18.62 10.67 31.81
C PHE A 126 19.91 10.61 32.62
N CYS A 127 20.58 9.45 32.66
CA CYS A 127 21.80 9.27 33.44
C CYS A 127 23.09 9.68 32.71
N LYS A 128 22.98 10.08 31.43
CA LYS A 128 24.10 10.55 30.57
C LYS A 128 25.20 9.52 30.32
N THR A 129 24.99 8.25 30.70
CA THR A 129 25.90 7.15 30.38
C THR A 129 25.99 6.96 28.87
N LYS A 130 27.22 6.84 28.35
CA LYS A 130 27.50 6.55 26.95
C LYS A 130 27.66 5.05 26.72
N PHE A 131 27.24 4.58 25.56
CA PHE A 131 27.26 3.18 25.17
C PHE A 131 28.01 3.00 23.86
N THR A 132 28.61 1.83 23.68
CA THR A 132 29.38 1.50 22.48
C THR A 132 28.51 1.00 21.33
N ASN A 133 27.29 0.53 21.62
CA ASN A 133 26.33 0.09 20.62
C ASN A 133 24.88 0.24 21.13
N THR A 134 23.92 0.12 20.21
CA THR A 134 22.48 0.21 20.48
C THR A 134 21.98 -0.90 21.40
N GLY A 135 22.50 -2.12 21.29
CA GLY A 135 22.10 -3.25 22.13
C GLY A 135 22.37 -3.02 23.62
N ASN A 136 23.57 -2.52 23.94
CA ASN A 136 23.96 -2.14 25.31
C ASN A 136 23.11 -0.97 25.81
N HIS A 137 22.80 -0.01 24.94
CA HIS A 137 21.93 1.10 25.28
C HIS A 137 20.50 0.64 25.60
N HIS A 138 19.91 -0.27 24.82
CA HIS A 138 18.59 -0.83 25.11
C HIS A 138 18.61 -1.69 26.38
N LYS A 139 19.65 -2.52 26.55
CA LYS A 139 19.81 -3.36 27.75
C LYS A 139 19.87 -2.53 29.04
N HIS A 140 20.42 -1.32 29.00
CA HIS A 140 20.44 -0.42 30.15
C HIS A 140 19.05 -0.13 30.72
N PHE A 141 18.01 -0.03 29.89
CA PHE A 141 16.64 0.20 30.37
C PHE A 141 16.00 -1.06 30.99
N ASN A 142 16.56 -2.24 30.75
CA ASN A 142 16.15 -3.45 31.47
C ASN A 142 16.80 -3.54 32.87
N THR A 143 17.97 -2.92 33.06
CA THR A 143 18.73 -2.99 34.32
C THR A 143 18.58 -1.74 35.20
N SER A 144 18.28 -0.58 34.62
CA SER A 144 18.09 0.68 35.34
C SER A 144 16.60 1.04 35.40
N THR A 145 15.94 0.66 36.50
CA THR A 145 14.51 0.90 36.71
C THR A 145 14.13 2.38 36.61
N VAL A 146 14.94 3.28 37.18
CA VAL A 146 14.69 4.72 37.17
C VAL A 146 14.77 5.28 35.74
N CYS A 147 15.81 4.93 34.99
CA CYS A 147 15.93 5.38 33.60
C CYS A 147 14.81 4.82 32.72
N ASN A 148 14.37 3.59 32.96
CA ASN A 148 13.24 2.98 32.24
C ASN A 148 11.91 3.71 32.51
N GLN A 149 11.64 4.05 33.77
CA GLN A 149 10.44 4.82 34.12
C GLN A 149 10.43 6.20 33.46
N LEU A 150 11.57 6.90 33.48
CA LEU A 150 11.70 8.21 32.82
C LEU A 150 11.57 8.09 31.29
N ALA A 151 12.19 7.07 30.68
CA ALA A 151 12.06 6.77 29.26
C ALA A 151 10.59 6.53 28.86
N PHE A 152 9.85 5.76 29.65
CA PHE A 152 8.43 5.49 29.39
C PHE A 152 7.56 6.75 29.50
N GLN A 153 7.85 7.64 30.46
CA GLN A 153 7.16 8.93 30.56
C GLN A 153 7.42 9.81 29.33
N GLU A 154 8.67 9.88 28.87
CA GLU A 154 9.01 10.62 27.65
C GLU A 154 8.37 10.00 26.40
N PHE A 155 8.38 8.68 26.28
CA PHE A 155 7.70 7.95 25.21
C PHE A 155 6.21 8.31 25.15
N LYS A 156 5.51 8.30 26.30
CA LYS A 156 4.09 8.68 26.36
C LYS A 156 3.85 10.10 25.86
N LYS A 157 4.66 11.07 26.29
CA LYS A 157 4.54 12.47 25.83
C LYS A 157 4.72 12.58 24.33
N LEU A 158 5.73 11.92 23.77
CA LEU A 158 5.99 11.94 22.33
C LEU A 158 4.89 11.24 21.54
N PHE A 159 4.39 10.11 22.05
CA PHE A 159 3.34 9.32 21.41
C PHE A 159 1.97 10.01 21.44
N SER A 160 1.66 10.77 22.48
CA SER A 160 0.42 11.56 22.54
C SER A 160 0.42 12.77 21.61
N ASN A 161 1.58 13.17 21.08
CA ASN A 161 1.74 14.29 20.14
C ASN A 161 1.87 13.83 18.67
N LEU A 162 1.64 12.54 18.40
CA LEU A 162 1.58 11.96 17.06
C LEU A 162 0.17 12.07 16.48
#